data_AF-A0A2V9R9D8-F1
#
_entry.id   AF-A0A2V9R9D8-F1
#
_cell.length_a   1.000
_cell.length_b   1.000
_cell.length_c   1.000
_cell.angle_alpha   90.00
_cell.angle_beta   90.00
_cell.angle_gamma   90.00
#
_symmetry.space_group_name_H-M   'P 1'
#
loop_
_entity.id
_entity.type
_entity.pdbx_description
1 polymer ?
#
loop_
_entity_poly.entity_id
_entity_poly.type
_entity_poly.pdbx_seq_one_letter_code
_entity_poly.pdbx_strand_id
1 'polypeptide(L)'
;MGHTLTLEIPDGLYEPLLQKAKATGQTPEELLTEWLSTAVQRLNNDPLLKLAGVFEGEVTDVSERHDSYIGQELAEELRGGQKT
;
A
#
# COMPACT_ATOMS: atom_id res chain seq x y z
N MET A 1 0.72 -7.78 -27.68
CA MET A 1 1.76 -8.78 -28.01
C MET A 1 2.16 -9.47 -26.71
N GLY A 2 2.38 -10.79 -26.71
CA GLY A 2 2.76 -11.53 -25.51
C GLY A 2 4.28 -11.72 -25.43
N HIS A 3 4.82 -11.71 -24.21
CA HIS A 3 6.23 -12.01 -23.94
C HIS A 3 6.30 -13.18 -22.96
N THR A 4 7.24 -14.10 -23.16
CA THR A 4 7.46 -15.23 -22.26
C THR A 4 8.61 -14.92 -21.31
N LEU A 5 8.37 -15.07 -20.02
CA LEU A 5 9.35 -14.90 -18.95
C LEU A 5 9.53 -16.24 -18.24
N THR A 6 10.78 -16.69 -18.07
CA THR A 6 11.11 -17.86 -17.25
C THR A 6 11.67 -17.37 -15.92
N LEU A 7 11.12 -17.86 -14.80
CA LEU A 7 11.48 -17.44 -13.45
C LEU A 7 11.88 -18.65 -12.62
N GLU A 8 13.04 -18.58 -11.97
CA GLU A 8 13.38 -19.48 -10.87
C GLU A 8 12.79 -18.92 -9.58
N ILE A 9 11.83 -19.62 -8.99
CA ILE A 9 11.12 -19.18 -7.78
C ILE A 9 11.56 -20.09 -6.63
N PRO A 10 12.01 -19.52 -5.49
CA PRO A 10 12.32 -20.31 -4.30
C PRO A 10 11.10 -21.11 -3.82
N ASP A 11 11.33 -22.32 -3.31
CA ASP A 11 10.25 -23.23 -2.85
C ASP A 11 9.33 -22.56 -1.82
N GLY A 12 9.90 -21.78 -0.90
CA GLY A 12 9.14 -21.06 0.13
C GLY A 12 8.16 -20.00 -0.41
N LEU A 13 8.27 -19.60 -1.68
CA LEU A 13 7.31 -18.75 -2.37
C LEU A 13 6.38 -19.54 -3.30
N TYR A 14 6.89 -20.62 -3.89
CA TYR A 14 6.13 -21.44 -4.82
C TYR A 14 4.98 -22.21 -4.13
N GLU A 15 5.20 -22.72 -2.92
CA GLU A 15 4.18 -23.44 -2.16
C GLU A 15 2.97 -22.56 -1.77
N PRO A 16 3.16 -21.37 -1.16
CA PRO A 16 2.05 -20.45 -0.90
C PRO A 16 1.29 -20.04 -2.17
N LEU A 17 2.01 -19.82 -3.27
CA LEU A 17 1.42 -19.49 -4.57
C LEU A 17 0.51 -20.62 -5.07
N LEU A 18 0.98 -21.86 -5.04
CA LEU A 18 0.20 -23.04 -5.43
C LEU A 18 -1.08 -23.18 -4.60
N GLN A 19 -0.98 -22.99 -3.28
CA GLN A 19 -2.14 -23.05 -2.39
C GLN A 19 -3.17 -21.98 -2.73
N LYS A 20 -2.70 -20.76 -3.00
CA LYS A 20 -3.59 -19.65 -3.33
C LYS A 20 -4.26 -19.84 -4.69
N ALA A 21 -3.52 -20.30 -5.69
CA ALA A 21 -4.05 -20.63 -7.02
C ALA A 21 -5.13 -21.72 -6.94
N LYS A 22 -4.90 -22.77 -6.16
CA LYS A 22 -5.93 -23.80 -5.89
C LYS A 22 -7.16 -23.24 -5.21
N ALA A 23 -7.00 -22.37 -4.22
CA ALA A 23 -8.12 -21.76 -3.51
C ALA A 23 -8.97 -20.85 -4.40
N THR A 24 -8.37 -20.21 -5.41
CA THR A 24 -9.07 -19.33 -6.36
C THR A 24 -9.50 -20.04 -7.64
N GLY A 25 -9.18 -21.33 -7.81
CA GLY A 25 -9.48 -22.10 -9.02
C GLY A 25 -8.69 -21.67 -10.26
N GLN A 26 -7.54 -21.01 -10.06
CA GLN A 26 -6.64 -20.51 -11.11
C GLN A 26 -5.38 -21.39 -11.20
N THR A 27 -4.64 -21.28 -12.31
CA THR A 27 -3.28 -21.81 -12.35
C THR A 27 -2.29 -20.86 -11.66
N PRO A 28 -1.13 -21.34 -11.19
CA PRO A 28 -0.09 -20.49 -10.64
C PRO A 28 0.35 -19.37 -11.61
N GLU A 29 0.40 -19.65 -12.91
CA GLU A 29 0.79 -18.70 -13.96
C GLU A 29 -0.24 -17.59 -14.15
N GLU A 30 -1.54 -17.94 -14.12
CA GLU A 30 -2.63 -16.97 -14.18
C GLU A 30 -2.59 -16.01 -12.99
N LEU A 31 -2.44 -16.57 -11.78
CA LEU A 31 -2.34 -15.81 -10.55
C LEU A 31 -1.09 -14.89 -10.55
N LEU A 32 0.06 -15.40 -11.01
CA LEU A 32 1.29 -14.59 -11.16
C LEU A 32 1.10 -13.44 -12.13
N THR A 33 0.45 -13.68 -13.26
CA THR A 33 0.19 -12.67 -14.28
C THR A 33 -0.72 -11.57 -13.74
N GLU A 34 -1.75 -11.95 -12.98
CA GLU A 34 -2.66 -11.02 -12.30
C GLU A 34 -1.91 -10.16 -11.26
N TRP A 35 -1.08 -10.79 -10.42
CA TRP A 35 -0.30 -10.07 -9.41
C TRP A 35 0.72 -9.13 -10.03
N LEU A 36 1.41 -9.57 -11.09
CA LEU A 36 2.36 -8.75 -11.83
C LEU A 36 1.66 -7.56 -12.49
N SER A 37 0.50 -7.78 -13.12
CA SER A 37 -0.32 -6.72 -13.69
C SER A 37 -0.73 -5.69 -12.63
N THR A 38 -1.19 -6.16 -11.46
CA THR A 38 -1.58 -5.29 -10.34
C THR A 38 -0.39 -4.48 -9.81
N ALA A 39 0.78 -5.10 -9.69
CA ALA A 39 1.99 -4.43 -9.23
C ALA A 39 2.44 -3.34 -10.22
N VAL A 40 2.43 -3.64 -11.52
CA VAL A 40 2.75 -2.67 -12.58
C VAL A 40 1.72 -1.53 -12.63
N GLN A 41 0.43 -1.83 -12.45
CA GLN A 41 -0.61 -0.81 -12.39
C GLN A 41 -0.41 0.13 -11.21
N ARG A 42 -0.03 -0.37 -10.02
CA ARG A 42 0.28 0.48 -8.86
C ARG A 42 1.52 1.33 -9.08
N LEU A 43 2.54 0.80 -9.76
CA LEU A 43 3.74 1.55 -10.10
C LEU A 43 3.42 2.73 -11.03
N ASN A 44 2.54 2.51 -12.02
CA ASN A 44 2.19 3.51 -13.03
C ASN A 44 1.08 4.47 -12.57
N ASN A 45 0.20 4.01 -11.69
CA ASN A 45 -0.95 4.76 -11.19
C ASN A 45 -0.94 4.71 -9.67
N ASP A 46 -0.06 5.47 -9.03
CA ASP A 46 -0.17 5.71 -7.59
C ASP A 46 -1.46 6.50 -7.32
N PRO A 47 -2.49 5.88 -6.69
CA PRO A 47 -3.75 6.56 -6.44
C PRO A 47 -3.61 7.67 -5.40
N LEU A 48 -2.60 7.60 -4.51
CA LEU A 48 -2.34 8.64 -3.52
C LEU A 48 -1.63 9.83 -4.15
N LEU A 49 -0.80 9.61 -5.17
CA LEU A 49 -0.18 10.71 -5.91
C LEU A 49 -1.23 11.61 -6.59
N LYS A 50 -2.41 11.08 -6.93
CA LYS A 50 -3.54 11.89 -7.42
C LYS A 50 -4.07 12.90 -6.39
N LEU A 51 -3.77 12.70 -5.11
CA LEU A 51 -4.17 13.59 -4.02
C LEU A 51 -3.11 14.65 -3.73
N ALA A 52 -1.91 14.55 -4.30
CA ALA A 52 -0.85 15.53 -4.10
C ALA A 52 -1.27 16.88 -4.68
N GLY A 53 -1.29 17.92 -3.84
CA GLY A 53 -1.69 19.28 -4.22
C GLY A 53 -3.20 19.49 -4.41
N VAL A 54 -4.03 18.47 -4.16
CA VAL A 54 -5.51 18.61 -4.21
C VAL A 54 -6.07 19.19 -2.91
N PHE A 55 -5.43 18.89 -1.78
CA PHE A 55 -5.86 19.38 -0.48
C PHE A 55 -5.20 20.72 -0.17
N GLU A 56 -6.03 21.74 0.00
CA GLU A 56 -5.62 23.03 0.58
C GLU A 56 -5.81 22.96 2.10
N GLY A 57 -4.82 23.42 2.85
CA GLY A 57 -4.86 23.47 4.31
C GLY A 57 -4.10 24.69 4.81
N GLU A 58 -4.52 25.21 5.97
CA GLU A 58 -3.86 26.35 6.61
C GLU A 58 -2.44 26.00 7.10
N VAL A 59 -2.21 24.72 7.40
CA VAL A 59 -0.92 24.19 7.85
C VAL A 59 -0.15 23.67 6.63
N THR A 60 0.92 24.35 6.26
CA THR A 60 1.71 24.08 5.05
C THR A 60 3.00 23.30 5.32
N ASP A 61 3.40 23.16 6.58
CA ASP A 61 4.61 22.49 7.07
C ASP A 61 4.32 21.12 7.73
N VAL A 62 3.15 20.54 7.47
CA VAL A 62 2.70 19.26 8.07
C VAL A 62 3.70 18.14 7.82
N SER A 63 4.29 18.04 6.61
CA SER A 63 5.27 16.99 6.30
C SER A 63 6.50 17.07 7.19
N GLU A 64 6.97 18.28 7.50
CA GLU A 64 8.19 18.52 8.28
C GLU A 64 7.95 18.43 9.79
N ARG A 65 6.74 18.76 10.25
CA ARG A 65 6.42 18.92 11.68
C ARG A 65 5.32 17.99 12.18
N HIS A 66 4.95 16.97 11.42
CA HIS A 66 3.87 16.03 11.76
C HIS A 66 3.97 15.50 13.20
N ASP A 67 5.14 15.08 13.65
CA ASP A 67 5.36 14.59 15.02
C ASP A 67 5.01 15.64 16.09
N SER A 68 5.35 16.91 15.84
CA SER A 68 5.04 18.01 16.75
C SER A 68 3.53 18.26 16.83
N TYR A 69 2.83 18.22 15.70
CA TYR A 69 1.38 18.43 15.66
C TYR A 69 0.63 17.28 16.33
N ILE A 70 1.01 16.04 16.04
CA ILE A 70 0.44 14.85 16.67
C ILE A 70 0.69 14.88 18.19
N GLY A 71 1.90 15.25 18.60
CA GLY A 71 2.25 15.38 20.02
C GLY A 71 1.48 16.48 20.73
N GLN A 72 1.23 17.62 20.07
CA GLN A 72 0.41 18.69 20.61
C GLN A 72 -1.03 18.24 20.83
N GLU A 73 -1.66 17.65 19.82
CA GLU A 73 -3.04 17.17 19.92
C GLU A 73 -3.20 16.12 21.02
N LEU A 74 -2.28 15.15 21.08
CA LEU A 74 -2.28 14.13 22.13
C LEU A 74 -2.13 14.75 23.53
N ALA A 75 -1.27 15.75 23.69
CA ALA A 75 -1.11 16.45 24.96
C ALA A 75 -2.37 17.25 25.35
N GLU A 76 -3.07 17.84 24.37
CA GLU A 76 -4.33 18.54 24.57
C GLU A 76 -5.46 17.58 24.95
N GLU A 77 -5.58 16.42 24.29
CA GLU A 77 -6.56 15.38 24.63
C GLU A 77 -6.35 14.84 26.06
N LEU A 78 -5.09 14.53 26.41
CA LEU A 78 -4.74 14.06 27.76
C LEU A 78 -4.99 15.12 28.84
N ARG A 79 -4.87 16.41 28.52
CA ARG A 79 -5.21 17.52 29.42
C ARG A 79 -6.72 17.81 29.45
N GLY A 80 -7.43 17.59 28.33
CA GLY A 80 -8.86 17.78 28.17
C GLY A 80 -9.71 16.69 28.83
N GLY A 81 -9.18 15.46 28.91
CA GLY A 81 -9.76 14.34 29.65
C GLY A 81 -9.84 14.51 31.17
N GLN A 82 -9.42 15.66 31.71
CA GLN A 82 -9.48 16.03 33.13
C GLN A 82 -10.63 17.00 33.50
N LYS A 83 -11.53 17.36 32.58
CA LYS A 83 -12.75 18.11 32.92
C LYS A 83 -14.00 17.24 32.86
N THR A 84 -14.31 16.59 33.99
CA THR A 84 -15.69 16.26 34.40
C THR A 84 -16.30 17.45 35.13
#